data_AF-A0A2V6BT87-F1
#
_entry.id   AF-A0A2V6BT87-F1
#
_cell.length_a   1.000
_cell.length_b   1.000
_cell.length_c   1.000
_cell.angle_alpha   90.00
_cell.angle_beta   90.00
_cell.angle_gamma   90.00
#
_symmetry.space_group_name_H-M   'P 1'
#
loop_
_entity.id
_entity.type
_entity.pdbx_description
1 polymer ?
#
loop_
_entity_poly.entity_id
_entity_poly.type
_entity_poly.pdbx_seq_one_letter_code
_entity_poly.pdbx_strand_id
1 'polypeptide(L)' 'MPGVGPRSAERIALWMVRARDDQPEQISRAIADTRQAIRSCKLCGFFAAGEICDICVDSSRSTELL' A
#
# COMPACT_ATOMS: atom_id res chain seq x y z
N MET A 1 -2.77 -13.43 3.86
CA MET A 1 -2.04 -12.29 4.47
C MET A 1 -1.07 -12.82 5.50
N PRO A 2 0.21 -12.44 5.46
CA PRO A 2 1.16 -12.77 6.53
C PRO A 2 0.61 -12.29 7.88
N GLY A 3 0.64 -13.13 8.91
CA GLY A 3 0.19 -12.77 10.27
C GLY A 3 -1.33 -12.82 10.53
N VAL A 4 -2.17 -13.13 9.53
CA VAL A 4 -3.62 -13.29 9.74
C VAL A 4 -3.99 -14.77 9.84
N GLY A 5 -4.24 -15.23 11.07
CA GLY A 5 -4.73 -16.59 11.33
C GLY A 5 -6.25 -16.75 11.14
N PRO A 6 -6.78 -17.99 11.17
CA PRO A 6 -8.18 -18.29 10.86
C PRO A 6 -9.20 -17.50 11.70
N ARG A 7 -8.98 -17.42 13.02
CA ARG A 7 -9.86 -16.67 13.94
C ARG A 7 -9.89 -15.17 13.65
N SER A 8 -8.75 -14.60 13.25
CA SER A 8 -8.68 -13.19 12.87
C SER A 8 -9.32 -12.95 11.50
N ALA A 9 -9.14 -13.88 10.55
CA ALA A 9 -9.78 -13.81 9.24
C ALA A 9 -11.31 -13.85 9.34
N GLU A 10 -11.86 -14.76 10.16
CA GLU A 10 -13.30 -14.85 10.41
C GLU A 10 -13.87 -13.55 11.00
N ARG A 11 -13.18 -12.97 11.98
CA ARG A 11 -13.58 -11.69 12.57
C ARG A 11 -13.61 -10.56 11.53
N ILE A 12 -12.63 -10.51 10.63
CA ILE A 12 -12.57 -9.53 9.54
C ILE A 12 -13.76 -9.74 8.59
N ALA A 13 -14.04 -10.99 8.21
CA ALA A 13 -15.16 -11.30 7.32
C ALA A 13 -16.52 -10.91 7.94
N LEU A 14 -16.74 -11.24 9.22
CA LEU A 14 -17.95 -10.86 9.94
C LEU A 14 -18.09 -9.34 10.08
N TRP A 15 -16.98 -8.62 10.28
CA TRP A 15 -16.98 -7.16 10.30
C TRP A 15 -17.41 -6.58 8.94
N MET A 16 -16.87 -7.10 7.82
CA MET A 16 -17.25 -6.66 6.47
C MET A 16 -18.75 -6.86 6.21
N VAL A 17 -19.31 -8.02 6.57
CA VAL A 17 -20.74 -8.32 6.37
C VAL A 17 -21.65 -7.44 7.23
N ARG A 18 -21.18 -6.99 8.40
CA ARG A 18 -21.97 -6.18 9.34
C ARG A 18 -21.80 -4.68 9.12
N ALA A 19 -20.85 -4.25 8.29
CA ALA A 19 -20.65 -2.85 7.96
C ALA A 19 -21.95 -2.28 7.37
N ARG A 20 -22.35 -1.10 7.85
CA ARG A 20 -23.55 -0.39 7.36
C ARG A 20 -23.20 0.72 6.38
N ASP A 21 -21.91 1.01 6.25
CA ASP A 21 -21.31 1.98 5.36
C ASP A 21 -20.50 1.25 4.27
N ASP A 22 -19.87 2.04 3.41
CA ASP A 22 -19.08 1.57 2.27
C ASP A 22 -17.61 1.29 2.64
N GLN A 23 -17.28 1.15 3.92
CA GLN A 23 -15.90 0.88 4.36
C GLN A 23 -15.29 -0.37 3.70
N PRO A 24 -15.99 -1.52 3.60
CA PRO A 24 -15.44 -2.69 2.91
C PRO A 24 -15.08 -2.41 1.45
N GLU A 25 -15.93 -1.67 0.73
CA GLU A 25 -15.73 -1.26 -0.66
C GLU A 25 -14.55 -0.29 -0.78
N GLN A 26 -14.43 0.68 0.13
CA GLN A 26 -13.30 1.61 0.17
C GLN A 26 -11.97 0.87 0.38
N ILE A 27 -11.92 -0.10 1.30
CA ILE A 27 -10.72 -0.93 1.53
C ILE A 27 -10.40 -1.75 0.28
N SER A 28 -11.40 -2.35 -0.36
CA SER A 28 -11.22 -3.13 -1.58
C SER A 28 -10.59 -2.28 -2.70
N ARG A 29 -11.13 -1.08 -2.93
CA ARG A 29 -10.61 -0.12 -3.91
C ARG A 29 -9.18 0.31 -3.57
N ALA A 30 -8.93 0.70 -2.32
CA ALA A 30 -7.60 1.12 -1.88
C ALA A 30 -6.52 0.07 -2.15
N ILE A 31 -6.81 -1.21 -1.91
CA ILE A 31 -5.89 -2.32 -2.22
C ILE A 31 -5.64 -2.43 -3.73
N ALA A 32 -6.69 -2.37 -4.54
CA ALA A 32 -6.59 -2.45 -5.99
C ALA A 32 -5.80 -1.28 -6.57
N ASP A 33 -6.12 -0.06 -6.15
CA ASP A 33 -5.49 1.17 -6.60
C ASP A 33 -4.02 1.22 -6.21
N THR A 34 -3.69 0.82 -4.97
CA THR A 34 -2.29 0.74 -4.51
C THR A 34 -1.47 -0.21 -5.38
N ARG A 35 -2.02 -1.39 -5.71
CA ARG A 35 -1.33 -2.36 -6.58
C ARG A 35 -1.07 -1.81 -7.98
N GLN A 36 -1.95 -0.97 -8.51
CA GLN A 36 -1.80 -0.37 -9.84
C GLN A 36 -0.90 0.87 -9.84
N ALA A 37 -0.94 1.66 -8.77
CA ALA A 37 -0.21 2.90 -8.65
C ALA A 37 1.27 2.69 -8.29
N ILE A 38 1.57 1.71 -7.45
CA ILE A 38 2.94 1.48 -6.96
C ILE A 38 3.80 0.80 -8.02
N ARG A 39 4.98 1.39 -8.28
CA ARG A 39 6.00 0.92 -9.22
C ARG A 39 7.36 0.92 -8.54
N SER A 40 8.36 0.34 -9.20
CA SER A 40 9.76 0.45 -8.76
C SER A 40 10.36 1.77 -9.27
N CYS A 41 10.98 2.52 -8.38
CA CYS A 41 11.70 3.75 -8.68
C CYS A 41 12.85 3.44 -9.66
N LYS A 42 12.94 4.19 -10.77
CA LYS A 42 14.00 4.01 -11.78
C LYS A 42 15.43 4.26 -11.25
N LEU A 43 15.58 4.93 -10.11
CA LEU A 43 16.90 5.28 -9.54
C LEU A 43 17.35 4.32 -8.42
N CYS A 44 16.49 4.03 -7.45
CA CYS A 44 16.87 3.23 -6.28
C CYS A 44 16.19 1.86 -6.19
N GLY A 45 15.25 1.55 -7.09
CA GLY A 45 14.51 0.29 -7.08
C GLY A 45 13.41 0.18 -6.01
N PHE A 46 13.34 1.13 -5.06
CA PHE A 46 12.31 1.16 -4.00
C PHE A 46 10.91 1.45 -4.55
N PHE A 47 9.87 1.26 -3.75
CA PHE A 47 8.49 1.56 -4.14
C PHE A 47 8.28 3.07 -4.34
N ALA A 48 7.59 3.41 -5.43
CA ALA A 48 7.25 4.77 -5.81
C ALA A 48 5.82 4.83 -6.37
N ALA A 49 5.12 5.94 -6.15
CA ALA A 49 3.84 6.23 -6.80
C ALA A 49 4.01 6.87 -8.20
N GLY A 50 5.23 7.24 -8.56
CA GLY A 50 5.62 7.77 -9.88
C GLY A 50 6.82 7.03 -10.48
N GLU A 51 7.45 7.60 -11.51
CA GLU A 51 8.66 7.00 -12.11
C GLU A 51 9.89 7.07 -11.17
N ILE A 52 9.94 8.11 -10.34
CA ILE A 52 10.98 8.37 -9.35
C ILE A 52 10.27 8.59 -8.00
N CYS A 53 10.81 8.03 -6.91
CA CYS A 53 10.24 8.25 -5.58
C CYS A 53 10.57 9.65 -5.05
N ASP A 54 9.75 10.16 -4.13
CA ASP A 54 9.91 11.50 -3.55
C ASP A 54 11.30 11.69 -2.90
N ILE A 55 11.86 10.61 -2.35
CA ILE A 55 13.19 10.60 -1.73
C ILE A 55 14.32 10.76 -2.77
N CYS A 56 14.12 10.36 -4.02
CA CYS A 56 15.09 10.53 -5.09
C CYS A 56 14.89 11.82 -5.90
N VAL A 57 13.67 12.38 -5.89
CA VAL A 57 13.40 13.70 -6.49
C VAL A 57 13.97 14.83 -5.61
N ASP A 58 14.03 14.62 -4.29
CA ASP A 58 14.55 15.61 -3.36
C ASP A 58 16.05 15.87 -3.55
N SER A 59 16.38 17.04 -4.09
CA SER A 59 17.74 17.50 -4.35
C SER A 59 18.51 17.91 -3.09
N SER A 60 17.85 18.02 -1.94
CA SER A 60 18.52 18.27 -0.65
C SER A 60 19.13 17.01 -0.05
N ARG A 61 18.77 15.84 -0.58
CA ARG A 61 19.28 14.55 -0.10
C ARG A 61 20.73 14.34 -0.54
N SER A 62 21.59 14.08 0.44
CA SER A 62 22.97 13.65 0.19
C SER A 62 22.99 12.24 -0.43
N THR A 63 23.50 12.12 -1.65
CA THR A 63 23.68 10.85 -2.38
C THR A 63 24.85 9.99 -1.87
N GLU A 64 25.59 10.46 -0.87
CA GLU A 64 26.81 9.81 -0.37
C GLU A 64 26.56 8.73 0.70
N LEU A 65 25.34 8.64 1.24
CA LEU A 65 24.95 7.62 2.22
C LEU A 65 23.93 6.68 1.57
N LEU A 66 24.41 5.51 1.13
CA LEU A 66 23.60 4.39 0.65
C LEU A 66 23.46 3.33 1.74
#